data_AF-A0A0D8Y2X0-F1
#
_entry.id   AF-A0A0D8Y2X0-F1
#
_cell.length_a   1.000
_cell.length_b   1.000
_cell.length_c   1.000
_cell.angle_alpha   90.00
_cell.angle_beta   90.00
_cell.angle_gamma   90.00
#
_symmetry.space_group_name_H-M   'P 1'
#
loop_
_entity.id
_entity.type
_entity.pdbx_description
1 polymer ?
#
loop_
_entity_poly.entity_id
_entity_poly.type
_entity_poly.pdbx_seq_one_letter_code
_entity_poly.pdbx_strand_id
1 'polypeptide(L)'
;MDWYAFTDEDKAVLRRSWKVIEEQKQTAGCDIYEMIFNQCPEIRELFPKMKFVNSKVNRKNNEFTFQALRFIQVIEGAVTSLDNLSSLDPILDNLGRRHGKLEISGKFRSYYWTTFLECSIYVIRKALADCRKYPHKDIDMAIILWRYLLRDMIKKIKNGYDIDINNRITSMAVVNKSTLSLPSIEKKDYISDVSENK
;
A
#
# COMPACT_ATOMS: atom_id res chain seq x y z
N MET A 1 0.15 -17.07 2.50
CA MET A 1 -0.72 -16.47 3.53
C MET A 1 -2.12 -16.45 2.96
N ASP A 2 -3.05 -17.10 3.63
CA ASP A 2 -4.38 -17.32 3.10
C ASP A 2 -5.33 -16.19 3.50
N TRP A 3 -6.41 -16.03 2.74
CA TRP A 3 -7.49 -15.12 3.05
C TRP A 3 -8.34 -15.69 4.19
N TYR A 4 -8.95 -14.83 5.01
CA TYR A 4 -10.00 -15.25 5.92
C TYR A 4 -11.10 -16.01 5.16
N ALA A 5 -11.52 -17.14 5.72
CA ALA A 5 -12.55 -17.99 5.13
C ALA A 5 -13.95 -17.40 5.41
N PHE A 6 -14.39 -16.49 4.56
CA PHE A 6 -15.74 -15.91 4.64
C PHE A 6 -16.81 -16.94 4.28
N THR A 7 -17.81 -17.13 5.14
CA THR A 7 -19.02 -17.91 4.79
C THR A 7 -19.87 -17.14 3.78
N ASP A 8 -20.89 -17.78 3.20
CA ASP A 8 -21.77 -17.08 2.27
C ASP A 8 -22.61 -16.00 2.97
N GLU A 9 -22.93 -16.18 4.25
CA GLU A 9 -23.55 -15.16 5.10
C GLU A 9 -22.62 -13.96 5.30
N ASP A 10 -21.33 -14.21 5.60
CA ASP A 10 -20.34 -13.15 5.75
C ASP A 10 -20.20 -12.33 4.45
N LYS A 11 -20.08 -13.03 3.32
CA LYS A 11 -20.00 -12.38 2.00
C LYS A 11 -21.26 -11.58 1.71
N ALA A 12 -22.45 -12.07 2.11
CA ALA A 12 -23.69 -11.33 1.94
C ALA A 12 -23.72 -10.05 2.79
N VAL A 13 -23.19 -10.07 4.02
CA VAL A 13 -23.05 -8.87 4.86
C VAL A 13 -22.07 -7.86 4.24
N LEU A 14 -20.92 -8.32 3.74
CA LEU A 14 -19.94 -7.48 3.05
C LEU A 14 -20.52 -6.84 1.79
N ARG A 15 -21.22 -7.60 0.95
CA ARG A 15 -21.88 -7.07 -0.26
C ARG A 15 -23.00 -6.08 0.08
N ARG A 16 -23.83 -6.37 1.09
CA ARG A 16 -24.90 -5.45 1.51
C ARG A 16 -24.35 -4.15 2.09
N SER A 17 -23.32 -4.22 2.94
CA SER A 17 -22.67 -3.02 3.50
C SER A 17 -21.91 -2.23 2.43
N TRP A 18 -21.30 -2.91 1.46
CA TRP A 18 -20.66 -2.25 0.32
C TRP A 18 -21.63 -1.39 -0.48
N LYS A 19 -22.87 -1.85 -0.74
CA LYS A 19 -23.86 -1.03 -1.48
C LYS A 19 -24.09 0.35 -0.85
N VAL A 20 -24.06 0.44 0.48
CA VAL A 20 -24.16 1.73 1.19
C VAL A 20 -22.94 2.62 0.91
N ILE A 21 -21.75 2.03 0.94
CA ILE A 21 -20.49 2.75 0.69
C ILE A 21 -20.39 3.16 -0.78
N GLU A 22 -20.81 2.29 -1.70
CA GLU A 22 -20.75 2.45 -3.14
C GLU A 22 -21.49 3.70 -3.62
N GLU A 23 -22.69 3.95 -3.08
CA GLU A 23 -23.50 5.14 -3.36
C GLU A 23 -22.74 6.45 -3.08
N GLN A 24 -21.73 6.41 -2.20
CA GLN A 24 -20.94 7.56 -1.78
C GLN A 24 -19.43 7.30 -1.82
N LYS A 25 -18.96 6.39 -2.70
CA LYS A 25 -17.58 5.88 -2.66
C LYS A 25 -16.50 6.93 -2.84
N GLN A 26 -16.76 7.97 -3.64
CA GLN A 26 -15.86 9.11 -3.78
C GLN A 26 -15.71 9.85 -2.45
N THR A 27 -16.84 10.16 -1.79
CA THR A 27 -16.83 10.81 -0.47
C THR A 27 -16.13 9.96 0.57
N ALA A 28 -16.42 8.65 0.60
CA ALA A 28 -15.77 7.71 1.52
C ALA A 28 -14.25 7.66 1.31
N GLY A 29 -13.78 7.55 0.06
CA GLY A 29 -12.35 7.58 -0.25
C GLY A 29 -11.68 8.90 0.19
N CYS A 30 -12.34 10.03 -0.06
CA CYS A 30 -11.86 11.34 0.36
C CYS A 30 -11.78 11.47 1.88
N ASP A 31 -12.81 11.01 2.60
CA ASP A 31 -12.84 11.05 4.07
C ASP A 31 -11.72 10.19 4.67
N ILE A 32 -11.46 9.00 4.09
CA ILE A 32 -10.36 8.13 4.52
C ILE A 32 -9.01 8.83 4.35
N TYR A 33 -8.74 9.37 3.15
CA TYR A 33 -7.47 10.06 2.88
C TYR A 33 -7.29 11.31 3.74
N GLU A 34 -8.35 12.09 3.95
CA GLU A 34 -8.29 13.26 4.82
C GLU A 34 -7.97 12.86 6.26
N MET A 35 -8.58 11.80 6.78
CA MET A 35 -8.25 11.27 8.11
C MET A 35 -6.81 10.80 8.19
N ILE A 36 -6.31 10.09 7.18
CA ILE A 36 -4.90 9.65 7.10
C ILE A 36 -3.96 10.87 7.14
N PHE A 37 -4.20 11.91 6.34
CA PHE A 37 -3.37 13.11 6.33
C PHE A 37 -3.46 13.94 7.60
N ASN A 38 -4.51 13.77 8.40
CA ASN A 38 -4.64 14.42 9.70
C ASN A 38 -3.90 13.64 10.79
N GLN A 39 -3.90 12.30 10.74
CA GLN A 39 -3.18 11.46 11.69
C GLN A 39 -1.68 11.36 11.38
N CYS A 40 -1.32 11.42 10.11
CA CYS A 40 0.04 11.28 9.60
C CYS A 40 0.36 12.40 8.59
N PRO A 41 0.57 13.65 9.03
CA PRO A 41 0.80 14.80 8.13
C PRO A 41 2.00 14.62 7.20
N GLU A 42 3.02 13.89 7.61
CA GLU A 42 4.22 13.57 6.83
C GLU A 42 3.92 12.75 5.57
N ILE A 43 2.82 11.99 5.52
CA ILE A 43 2.40 11.24 4.31
C ILE A 43 2.16 12.19 3.13
N ARG A 44 1.83 13.46 3.38
CA ARG A 44 1.55 14.46 2.34
C ARG A 44 2.75 14.65 1.39
N GLU A 45 3.97 14.39 1.85
CA GLU A 45 5.19 14.44 1.02
C GLU A 45 5.18 13.42 -0.14
N LEU A 46 4.41 12.34 -0.02
CA LEU A 46 4.21 11.36 -1.08
C LEU A 46 3.35 11.91 -2.24
N PHE A 47 2.66 13.03 -2.02
CA PHE A 47 1.68 13.58 -2.95
C PHE A 47 2.01 15.04 -3.33
N PRO A 48 3.15 15.30 -4.01
CA PRO A 48 3.62 16.66 -4.30
C PRO A 48 2.68 17.48 -5.20
N LYS A 49 1.78 16.82 -5.93
CA LYS A 49 0.77 17.47 -6.79
C LYS A 49 -0.52 17.83 -6.04
N MET A 50 -0.71 17.33 -4.82
CA MET A 50 -1.87 17.69 -4.00
C MET A 50 -1.69 19.10 -3.42
N LYS A 51 -2.79 19.85 -3.41
CA LYS A 51 -2.83 21.20 -2.85
C LYS A 51 -3.49 21.15 -1.48
N PHE A 52 -2.81 21.72 -0.49
CA PHE A 52 -3.31 21.88 0.87
C PHE A 52 -3.55 23.38 1.14
N VAL A 53 -4.68 23.72 1.74
CA VAL A 53 -5.05 25.08 2.14
C VAL A 53 -5.33 25.04 3.64
N ASN A 54 -4.64 25.87 4.42
CA ASN A 54 -4.74 25.89 5.89
C ASN A 54 -4.60 24.48 6.52
N SER A 55 -3.62 23.71 6.04
CA SER A 55 -3.35 22.33 6.47
C SER A 55 -4.48 21.32 6.19
N LYS A 56 -5.54 21.72 5.47
CA LYS A 56 -6.62 20.85 5.01
C LYS A 56 -6.46 20.57 3.51
N VAL A 57 -6.85 19.38 3.09
CA VAL A 57 -6.79 19.02 1.67
C VAL A 57 -7.88 19.74 0.89
N ASN A 58 -7.53 20.28 -0.28
CA ASN A 58 -8.53 20.88 -1.15
C ASN A 58 -9.31 19.76 -1.86
N ARG A 59 -10.52 19.43 -1.37
CA ARG A 59 -11.40 18.43 -1.99
C ARG A 59 -11.81 18.74 -3.44
N LYS A 60 -11.68 19.98 -3.90
CA LYS A 60 -11.91 20.37 -5.31
C LYS A 60 -10.68 20.10 -6.20
N ASN A 61 -9.56 19.67 -5.62
CA ASN A 61 -8.38 19.29 -6.39
C ASN A 61 -8.58 17.91 -7.01
N ASN A 62 -8.52 17.84 -8.34
CA ASN A 62 -8.68 16.61 -9.11
C ASN A 62 -7.69 15.51 -8.71
N GLU A 63 -6.45 15.85 -8.32
CA GLU A 63 -5.44 14.87 -7.90
C GLU A 63 -5.84 14.17 -6.59
N PHE A 64 -6.37 14.92 -5.62
CA PHE A 64 -6.80 14.35 -4.35
C PHE A 64 -7.91 13.32 -4.56
N THR A 65 -8.98 13.75 -5.23
CA THR A 65 -10.12 12.89 -5.55
C THR A 65 -9.70 11.69 -6.39
N PHE A 66 -8.77 11.87 -7.34
CA PHE A 66 -8.25 10.77 -8.15
C PHE A 66 -7.54 9.70 -7.32
N GLN A 67 -6.66 10.09 -6.39
CA GLN A 67 -5.97 9.14 -5.53
C GLN A 67 -6.94 8.44 -4.56
N ALA A 68 -7.87 9.20 -3.98
CA ALA A 68 -8.92 8.66 -3.12
C ALA A 68 -9.80 7.63 -3.85
N LEU A 69 -10.14 7.88 -5.12
CA LEU A 69 -10.91 6.95 -5.95
C LEU A 69 -10.12 5.69 -6.31
N ARG A 70 -8.85 5.82 -6.69
CA ARG A 70 -8.01 4.64 -6.95
C ARG A 70 -7.91 3.73 -5.74
N PHE A 71 -7.86 4.34 -4.57
CA PHE A 71 -7.86 3.61 -3.33
C PHE A 71 -9.19 2.87 -3.10
N ILE A 72 -10.34 3.54 -3.19
CA ILE A 72 -11.64 2.89 -2.96
C ILE A 72 -11.92 1.78 -3.98
N GLN A 73 -11.38 1.88 -5.20
CA GLN A 73 -11.45 0.85 -6.24
C GLN A 73 -10.71 -0.45 -5.86
N VAL A 74 -9.62 -0.37 -5.09
CA VAL A 74 -8.93 -1.57 -4.60
C VAL A 74 -9.80 -2.31 -3.57
N ILE A 75 -10.51 -1.56 -2.72
CA ILE A 75 -11.52 -2.13 -1.80
C ILE A 75 -12.69 -2.73 -2.57
N GLU A 76 -13.22 -2.01 -3.57
CA GLU A 76 -14.30 -2.48 -4.44
C GLU A 76 -13.92 -3.80 -5.11
N GLY A 77 -12.70 -3.90 -5.66
CA GLY A 77 -12.15 -5.13 -6.23
C GLY A 77 -12.16 -6.31 -5.27
N ALA A 78 -11.90 -6.08 -3.97
CA ALA A 78 -11.98 -7.12 -2.94
C ALA A 78 -13.41 -7.59 -2.69
N VAL A 79 -14.38 -6.67 -2.65
CA VAL A 79 -15.79 -7.04 -2.48
C VAL A 79 -16.34 -7.78 -3.70
N THR A 80 -15.99 -7.35 -4.91
CA THR A 80 -16.45 -8.00 -6.14
C THR A 80 -15.82 -9.38 -6.33
N SER A 81 -14.63 -9.61 -5.76
CA SER A 81 -13.90 -10.88 -5.85
C SER A 81 -14.09 -11.78 -4.63
N LEU A 82 -15.12 -11.58 -3.79
CA LEU A 82 -15.33 -12.36 -2.56
C LEU A 82 -15.40 -13.88 -2.76
N ASP A 83 -15.82 -14.35 -3.94
CA ASP A 83 -15.86 -15.78 -4.28
C ASP A 83 -14.51 -16.32 -4.77
N ASN A 84 -13.58 -15.43 -5.12
CA ASN A 84 -12.22 -15.77 -5.55
C ASN A 84 -11.21 -14.67 -5.17
N LEU A 85 -11.02 -14.43 -3.86
CA LEU A 85 -10.12 -13.38 -3.38
C LEU A 85 -8.67 -13.59 -3.82
N SER A 86 -8.27 -14.85 -4.03
CA SER A 86 -6.93 -15.21 -4.51
C SER A 86 -6.58 -14.58 -5.87
N SER A 87 -7.58 -14.25 -6.68
CA SER A 87 -7.37 -13.55 -7.96
C SER A 87 -6.75 -12.15 -7.80
N LEU A 88 -6.85 -11.54 -6.62
CA LEU A 88 -6.26 -10.23 -6.32
C LEU A 88 -4.80 -10.29 -5.87
N ASP A 89 -4.30 -11.46 -5.49
CA ASP A 89 -2.94 -11.63 -4.95
C ASP A 89 -1.87 -10.98 -5.84
N PRO A 90 -1.87 -11.15 -7.19
CA PRO A 90 -0.88 -10.51 -8.06
C PRO A 90 -0.95 -8.97 -8.05
N ILE A 91 -2.16 -8.41 -7.99
CA ILE A 91 -2.39 -6.96 -8.01
C ILE A 91 -1.92 -6.35 -6.69
N LEU A 92 -2.25 -7.00 -5.57
CA LEU A 92 -1.87 -6.56 -4.23
C LEU A 92 -0.36 -6.69 -4.00
N ASP A 93 0.26 -7.77 -4.49
CA ASP A 93 1.72 -7.95 -4.46
C ASP A 93 2.44 -6.82 -5.21
N ASN A 94 2.01 -6.52 -6.44
CA ASN A 94 2.60 -5.44 -7.23
C ASN A 94 2.41 -4.06 -6.56
N LEU A 95 1.24 -3.83 -5.94
CA LEU A 95 1.01 -2.62 -5.14
C LEU A 95 1.98 -2.55 -3.95
N GLY A 96 2.23 -3.69 -3.29
CA GLY A 96 3.24 -3.85 -2.25
C GLY A 96 4.63 -3.41 -2.69
N ARG A 97 5.12 -3.93 -3.82
CA ARG A 97 6.45 -3.60 -4.36
C ARG A 97 6.61 -2.10 -4.62
N ARG A 98 5.54 -1.44 -5.08
CA ARG A 98 5.55 0.02 -5.28
C ARG A 98 5.72 0.78 -3.96
N HIS A 99 5.13 0.29 -2.87
CA HIS A 99 5.32 0.88 -1.54
C HIS A 99 6.69 0.54 -0.94
N GLY A 100 7.25 -0.64 -1.22
CA GLY A 100 8.61 -1.02 -0.80
C GLY A 100 9.65 -0.04 -1.34
N LYS A 101 9.54 0.33 -2.61
CA LYS A 101 10.37 1.38 -3.22
C LYS A 101 10.26 2.73 -2.49
N LEU A 102 9.07 3.10 -2.01
CA LEU A 102 8.85 4.34 -1.28
C LEU A 102 9.48 4.30 0.12
N GLU A 103 9.46 3.15 0.81
CA GLU A 103 10.14 2.95 2.10
C GLU A 103 11.65 3.14 1.97
N ILE A 104 12.27 2.49 0.98
CA ILE A 104 13.71 2.63 0.71
C ILE A 104 14.11 4.08 0.43
N SER A 105 13.20 4.86 -0.18
CA SER A 105 13.42 6.30 -0.39
C SER A 105 13.17 7.17 0.83
N GLY A 106 12.84 6.58 1.98
CA GLY A 106 12.55 7.27 3.23
C GLY A 106 11.19 7.97 3.27
N LYS A 107 10.29 7.72 2.30
CA LYS A 107 9.01 8.44 2.18
C LYS A 107 7.80 7.65 2.66
N PHE A 108 7.91 6.33 2.75
CA PHE A 108 6.88 5.47 3.35
C PHE A 108 7.34 5.00 4.74
N ARG A 109 6.39 4.66 5.61
CA ARG A 109 6.63 4.08 6.93
C ARG A 109 5.64 2.95 7.17
N SER A 110 6.11 1.86 7.76
CA SER A 110 5.28 0.67 8.00
C SER A 110 4.02 0.92 8.86
N TYR A 111 4.05 1.89 9.79
CA TYR A 111 2.86 2.16 10.62
C TYR A 111 1.68 2.78 9.84
N TYR A 112 1.93 3.33 8.65
CA TYR A 112 0.86 3.85 7.79
C TYR A 112 -0.17 2.77 7.43
N TRP A 113 0.22 1.50 7.40
CA TRP A 113 -0.70 0.37 7.19
C TRP A 113 -1.77 0.29 8.28
N THR A 114 -1.40 0.55 9.54
CA THR A 114 -2.34 0.52 10.67
C THR A 114 -3.24 1.75 10.65
N THR A 115 -2.68 2.95 10.44
CA THR A 115 -3.46 4.19 10.25
C THR A 115 -4.51 4.00 9.15
N PHE A 116 -4.07 3.44 8.02
CA PHE A 116 -4.90 3.13 6.88
C PHE A 116 -6.09 2.23 7.23
N LEU A 117 -5.86 1.13 7.95
CA LEU A 117 -6.90 0.21 8.40
C LEU A 117 -7.91 0.94 9.30
N GLU A 118 -7.43 1.65 10.32
CA GLU A 118 -8.31 2.29 11.31
C GLU A 118 -9.14 3.43 10.70
N CYS A 119 -8.55 4.27 9.84
CA CYS A 119 -9.29 5.29 9.12
C CYS A 119 -10.37 4.68 8.21
N SER A 120 -10.05 3.59 7.50
CA SER A 120 -11.01 2.90 6.63
C SER A 120 -12.19 2.34 7.43
N ILE A 121 -11.91 1.66 8.56
CA ILE A 121 -12.95 1.11 9.43
C ILE A 121 -13.83 2.20 10.03
N TYR A 122 -13.24 3.31 10.46
CA TYR A 122 -14.00 4.43 10.98
C TYR A 122 -14.99 4.98 9.94
N VAL A 123 -14.51 5.25 8.72
CA VAL A 123 -15.35 5.82 7.65
C VAL A 123 -16.44 4.84 7.24
N ILE A 124 -16.12 3.55 7.13
CA ILE A 124 -17.12 2.51 6.82
C ILE A 124 -18.19 2.45 7.92
N ARG A 125 -17.81 2.43 9.20
CA ARG A 125 -18.77 2.42 10.32
C ARG A 125 -19.68 3.63 10.28
N LYS A 126 -19.10 4.81 10.05
CA LYS A 126 -19.86 6.06 9.95
C LYS A 126 -20.86 6.00 8.79
N ALA A 127 -20.42 5.57 7.60
CA ALA A 127 -21.29 5.43 6.43
C ALA A 127 -22.48 4.49 6.69
N LEU A 128 -22.26 3.37 7.38
CA LEU A 128 -23.32 2.44 7.74
C LEU A 128 -24.26 3.01 8.80
N ALA A 129 -23.73 3.70 9.81
CA ALA A 129 -24.52 4.33 10.89
C ALA A 129 -25.38 5.49 10.38
N ASP A 130 -24.88 6.26 9.41
CA ASP A 130 -25.61 7.37 8.80
C ASP A 130 -26.69 6.88 7.80
N CYS A 131 -26.61 5.63 7.34
CA CYS A 131 -27.57 5.05 6.42
C CYS A 131 -28.81 4.51 7.14
N ARG A 132 -29.92 5.25 7.07
CA ARG A 132 -31.22 4.85 7.67
C ARG A 132 -31.73 3.46 7.24
N LYS A 133 -31.32 2.99 6.05
CA LYS A 133 -31.74 1.69 5.51
C LYS A 133 -30.88 0.53 6.01
N TYR A 134 -29.71 0.80 6.59
CA TYR A 134 -28.82 -0.23 7.11
C TYR A 134 -29.14 -0.50 8.59
N PRO A 135 -29.48 -1.74 8.98
CA PRO A 135 -29.87 -2.03 10.36
C PRO A 135 -28.72 -1.78 11.34
N HIS A 136 -28.93 -0.94 12.36
CA HIS A 136 -27.89 -0.63 13.36
C HIS A 136 -27.31 -1.86 14.05
N LYS A 137 -28.17 -2.86 14.34
CA LYS A 137 -27.76 -4.13 14.96
C LYS A 137 -26.77 -4.95 14.10
N ASP A 138 -26.71 -4.69 12.79
CA ASP A 138 -25.84 -5.43 11.86
C ASP A 138 -24.49 -4.71 11.67
N ILE A 139 -24.34 -3.47 12.15
CA ILE A 139 -23.15 -2.65 11.93
C ILE A 139 -21.89 -3.31 12.52
N ASP A 140 -21.95 -3.79 13.76
CA ASP A 140 -20.74 -4.34 14.39
C ASP A 140 -20.27 -5.63 13.71
N MET A 141 -21.20 -6.48 13.26
CA MET A 141 -20.86 -7.65 12.45
C MET A 141 -20.22 -7.23 11.13
N ALA A 142 -20.80 -6.26 10.43
CA ALA A 142 -20.22 -5.75 9.19
C ALA A 142 -18.79 -5.21 9.41
N ILE A 143 -18.57 -4.47 10.50
CA ILE A 143 -17.25 -3.92 10.82
C ILE A 143 -16.22 -4.98 11.15
N ILE A 144 -16.59 -6.05 11.84
CA ILE A 144 -15.69 -7.19 12.09
C ILE A 144 -15.25 -7.82 10.74
N LEU A 145 -16.19 -8.04 9.83
CA LEU A 145 -15.89 -8.61 8.51
C LEU A 145 -15.03 -7.67 7.65
N TRP A 146 -15.33 -6.37 7.66
CA TRP A 146 -14.49 -5.37 7.00
C TRP A 146 -13.08 -5.34 7.56
N ARG A 147 -12.90 -5.51 8.88
CA ARG A 147 -11.58 -5.63 9.51
C ARG A 147 -10.84 -6.85 8.99
N TYR A 148 -11.49 -8.00 8.86
CA TYR A 148 -10.85 -9.19 8.27
C TYR A 148 -10.44 -8.98 6.83
N LEU A 149 -11.33 -8.44 5.99
CA LEU A 149 -11.07 -8.22 4.58
C LEU A 149 -9.89 -7.25 4.39
N LEU A 150 -9.95 -6.06 5.00
CA LEU A 150 -8.92 -5.03 4.86
C LEU A 150 -7.58 -5.46 5.45
N ARG A 151 -7.58 -6.14 6.61
CA ARG A 151 -6.35 -6.67 7.22
C ARG A 151 -5.68 -7.67 6.29
N ASP A 152 -6.43 -8.58 5.69
CA ASP A 152 -5.85 -9.59 4.81
C ASP A 152 -5.39 -8.99 3.49
N MET A 153 -6.10 -7.99 2.93
CA MET A 153 -5.58 -7.18 1.82
C MET A 153 -4.23 -6.54 2.16
N ILE A 154 -4.12 -5.91 3.33
CA ILE A 154 -2.86 -5.30 3.80
C ILE A 154 -1.76 -6.36 3.92
N LYS A 155 -2.05 -7.57 4.44
CA LYS A 155 -1.05 -8.66 4.50
C LYS A 155 -0.53 -9.04 3.11
N LYS A 156 -1.40 -9.12 2.10
CA LYS A 156 -0.98 -9.41 0.72
C LYS A 156 -0.11 -8.31 0.14
N ILE A 157 -0.47 -7.04 0.40
CA ILE A 157 0.35 -5.88 0.01
C ILE A 157 1.71 -5.92 0.74
N LYS A 158 1.72 -6.25 2.03
CA LYS A 158 2.95 -6.34 2.83
C LYS A 158 3.92 -7.40 2.31
N ASN A 159 3.43 -8.53 1.78
CA ASN A 159 4.31 -9.52 1.16
C ASN A 159 5.16 -8.92 0.02
N GLY A 160 4.52 -8.25 -0.94
CA GLY A 160 5.24 -7.62 -2.05
C GLY A 160 6.15 -6.48 -1.60
N TYR A 161 5.72 -5.74 -0.57
CA TYR A 161 6.50 -4.68 0.07
C TYR A 161 7.79 -5.22 0.72
N ASP A 162 7.69 -6.27 1.54
CA ASP A 162 8.82 -6.88 2.24
C ASP A 162 9.80 -7.52 1.25
N ILE A 163 9.28 -8.19 0.21
CA ILE A 163 10.10 -8.77 -0.87
C ILE A 163 10.88 -7.68 -1.61
N ASP A 164 10.24 -6.58 -1.99
CA ASP A 164 10.90 -5.48 -2.72
C ASP A 164 11.99 -4.80 -1.87
N ILE A 165 11.72 -4.57 -0.58
CA ILE A 165 12.70 -4.03 0.37
C ILE A 165 13.91 -4.96 0.48
N ASN A 166 13.69 -6.25 0.75
CA ASN A 166 14.75 -7.24 0.91
C ASN A 166 15.62 -7.36 -0.36
N ASN A 167 14.99 -7.38 -1.54
CA ASN A 167 15.70 -7.44 -2.81
C ASN A 167 16.58 -6.20 -3.04
N ARG A 168 16.08 -5.00 -2.70
CA ARG A 168 16.83 -3.75 -2.85
C ARG A 168 17.99 -3.65 -1.87
N ILE A 169 17.78 -3.98 -0.61
CA ILE A 169 18.84 -4.00 0.42
C ILE A 169 19.93 -4.99 0.01
N THR A 170 19.56 -6.19 -0.41
CA THR A 170 20.50 -7.21 -0.88
C THR A 170 21.30 -6.71 -2.08
N SER A 171 20.64 -6.08 -3.06
CA SER A 171 21.30 -5.51 -4.24
C SER A 171 22.31 -4.41 -3.87
N MET A 172 21.94 -3.49 -2.96
CA MET A 172 22.83 -2.44 -2.46
C MET A 172 24.05 -3.02 -1.72
N ALA A 173 23.86 -4.08 -0.92
CA ALA A 173 24.95 -4.75 -0.21
C ALA A 173 25.93 -5.47 -1.17
N VAL A 174 25.42 -6.07 -2.26
CA VAL A 174 26.27 -6.69 -3.30
C VAL A 174 27.08 -5.64 -4.04
N VAL A 175 26.47 -4.51 -4.43
CA VAL A 175 27.20 -3.41 -5.09
C VAL A 175 28.32 -2.90 -4.19
N ASN A 176 28.04 -2.66 -2.90
CA ASN A 176 29.06 -2.20 -1.95
C ASN A 176 30.22 -3.20 -1.77
N LYS A 177 29.96 -4.51 -1.84
CA LYS A 177 31.04 -5.52 -1.81
C LYS A 177 31.89 -5.49 -3.09
N SER A 178 31.27 -5.28 -4.25
CA SER A 178 31.98 -5.21 -5.55
C SER A 178 32.83 -3.94 -5.71
N THR A 179 32.46 -2.84 -5.06
CA THR A 179 33.27 -1.60 -5.04
C THR A 179 34.42 -1.66 -4.04
N LEU A 180 34.40 -2.61 -3.10
CA LEU A 180 35.47 -2.85 -2.12
C LEU A 180 36.50 -3.90 -2.59
N SER A 181 36.28 -4.59 -3.70
CA SER A 181 37.31 -5.44 -4.30
C SER A 181 38.41 -4.59 -4.95
N LEU A 182 39.65 -4.74 -4.47
CA LEU A 182 40.84 -4.09 -5.01
C LEU A 182 41.04 -4.46 -6.50
N PRO A 183 41.51 -3.54 -7.35
CA PRO A 183 41.86 -3.86 -8.73
C PRO A 183 42.99 -4.90 -8.75
N SER A 184 42.86 -5.91 -9.60
CA SER A 184 43.93 -6.87 -9.86
C SER A 184 45.16 -6.13 -10.35
N ILE A 185 46.27 -6.26 -9.63
CA ILE A 185 47.57 -5.73 -10.07
C ILE A 185 48.01 -6.54 -11.28
N GLU A 186 47.98 -5.95 -12.47
CA GLU A 186 48.64 -6.50 -13.65
C GLU A 186 50.15 -6.55 -13.38
N LYS A 187 50.71 -7.76 -13.29
CA LYS A 187 52.16 -7.95 -13.34
C LYS A 187 52.64 -7.51 -14.72
N LYS A 188 53.30 -6.35 -14.79
CA LYS A 188 54.13 -6.00 -15.95
C LYS A 188 55.36 -6.90 -15.91
N ASP A 189 55.45 -7.82 -16.87
CA ASP A 189 56.68 -8.56 -17.14
C ASP A 189 57.77 -7.57 -17.57
N TYR A 190 58.82 -7.49 -16.76
CA TYR A 190 60.01 -6.70 -17.05
C TYR A 190 60.87 -7.50 -18.03
N ILE A 191 60.84 -7.13 -19.31
CA ILE A 191 61.80 -7.65 -20.29
C ILE A 191 63.14 -6.96 -20.01
N SER A 192 64.13 -7.74 -19.59
CA SER A 192 65.52 -7.30 -19.47
C SER A 192 66.21 -7.46 -20.82
N ASP A 193 66.34 -6.38 -21.59
CA ASP A 193 67.29 -6.33 -22.70
C ASP A 193 68.71 -6.14 -22.14
N VAL A 194 69.51 -7.21 -22.19
CA VAL A 194 70.95 -7.15 -21.97
C VAL A 194 71.61 -6.84 -23.30
N SER A 195 72.25 -5.68 -23.37
CA SER A 195 73.11 -5.23 -24.47
C SER A 195 74.45 -5.96 -24.44
N GLU A 196 74.77 -6.72 -25.50
CA GLU A 196 76.15 -7.11 -25.83
C GLU A 196 76.75 -6.14 -26.84
N ASN A 197 77.69 -5.31 -26.39
CA ASN A 197 78.60 -4.52 -27.23
C ASN A 197 79.79 -5.39 -27.67
N LYS A 198 80.17 -5.23 -28.94
CA LYS A 198 81.50 -5.58 -29.47
C LYS A 198 82.56 -4.57 -29.00
#